data_AF-A0A223S040-F1
#
_entry.id   AF-A0A223S040-F1
#
_cell.length_a   1.000
_cell.length_b   1.000
_cell.length_c   1.000
_cell.angle_alpha   90.00
_cell.angle_beta   90.00
_cell.angle_gamma   90.00
#
_symmetry.space_group_name_H-M   'P 1'
#
loop_
_entity.id
_entity.type
_entity.pdbx_description
1 polymer ?
#
loop_
_entity_poly.entity_id
_entity_poly.type
_entity_poly.pdbx_seq_one_letter_code
_entity_poly.pdbx_strand_id
1 'polypeptide(L)'
;MTATPTARPYTVNQLAKALEVIATGRIHPILADVYSVRSADGERSYITSPESCGCAAFVLGEGLRCYHRLAVALVVSGLASI
;
A
#
# COMPACT_ATOMS: atom_id res chain seq x y z
N MET A 1 29.42 2.01 -9.15
CA MET A 1 28.58 3.23 -9.15
C MET A 1 27.15 2.80 -8.91
N THR A 2 26.70 2.79 -7.66
CA THR A 2 25.35 2.37 -7.28
C THR A 2 24.42 3.55 -7.52
N ALA A 3 23.57 3.47 -8.55
CA ALA A 3 22.55 4.49 -8.78
C ALA A 3 21.57 4.47 -7.60
N THR A 4 21.49 5.57 -6.86
CA THR A 4 20.42 5.78 -5.87
C THR A 4 19.09 5.71 -6.63
N PRO A 5 18.19 4.76 -6.31
CA PRO A 5 16.89 4.71 -6.98
C PRO A 5 16.15 6.01 -6.66
N THR A 6 15.96 6.86 -7.66
CA THR A 6 15.17 8.08 -7.51
C THR A 6 13.73 7.68 -7.23
N ALA A 7 13.28 7.90 -6.00
CA ALA A 7 11.91 7.66 -5.57
C ALA A 7 10.97 8.50 -6.44
N ARG A 8 10.36 7.85 -7.42
CA ARG A 8 9.37 8.49 -8.28
C ARG A 8 8.10 8.71 -7.39
N PRO A 9 7.25 9.73 -7.62
CA PRO A 9 6.03 9.97 -6.82
C PRO A 9 4.85 9.06 -7.20
N TYR A 10 3.93 8.79 -6.26
CA TYR A 10 2.67 8.07 -6.55
C TYR A 10 1.79 8.87 -7.53
N THR A 11 0.99 8.18 -8.35
CA THR A 11 0.01 8.85 -9.21
C THR A 11 -1.23 9.25 -8.42
N VAL A 12 -1.99 10.24 -8.91
CA VAL A 12 -3.26 10.66 -8.29
C VAL A 12 -4.24 9.49 -8.16
N ASN A 13 -4.30 8.62 -9.16
CA ASN A 13 -5.15 7.42 -9.13
C ASN A 13 -4.71 6.43 -8.04
N GLN A 14 -3.40 6.28 -7.80
CA GLN A 14 -2.90 5.42 -6.72
C GLN A 14 -3.24 5.99 -5.35
N LEU A 15 -3.13 7.30 -5.17
CA LEU A 15 -3.56 7.97 -3.94
C LEU A 15 -5.08 7.81 -3.72
N ALA A 16 -5.89 8.07 -4.74
CA ALA A 16 -7.35 7.92 -4.65
C ALA A 16 -7.76 6.51 -4.22
N LYS A 17 -7.17 5.47 -4.82
CA LYS A 17 -7.45 4.08 -4.43
C LYS A 17 -6.97 3.73 -3.03
N ALA A 18 -5.82 4.27 -2.61
CA ALA A 18 -5.33 4.07 -1.24
C ALA A 18 -6.31 4.64 -0.21
N LEU A 19 -6.79 5.87 -0.47
CA LEU A 19 -7.81 6.52 0.37
C LEU A 19 -9.15 5.78 0.34
N GLU A 20 -9.58 5.26 -0.80
CA GLU A 20 -10.80 4.46 -0.92
C GLU A 20 -10.73 3.20 -0.03
N VAL A 21 -9.61 2.47 -0.08
CA VAL A 21 -9.37 1.28 0.73
C VAL A 21 -9.42 1.59 2.23
N ILE A 22 -8.85 2.72 2.65
CA ILE A 22 -8.94 3.20 4.04
C ILE A 22 -10.41 3.52 4.40
N ALA A 23 -11.06 4.37 3.60
CA ALA A 23 -12.42 4.84 3.87
C ALA A 23 -13.46 3.72 3.90
N THR A 24 -13.20 2.62 3.20
CA THR A 24 -14.09 1.44 3.13
C THR A 24 -13.74 0.36 4.15
N GLY A 25 -12.81 0.62 5.09
CA GLY A 25 -12.45 -0.31 6.16
C GLY A 25 -11.79 -1.60 5.65
N ARG A 26 -11.07 -1.53 4.52
CA ARG A 26 -10.47 -2.69 3.83
C ARG A 26 -9.03 -2.97 4.27
N ILE A 27 -8.59 -2.41 5.38
CA ILE A 27 -7.26 -2.61 5.97
C ILE A 27 -7.46 -3.22 7.36
N HIS A 28 -6.86 -4.38 7.58
CA HIS A 28 -6.96 -5.08 8.86
C HIS A 28 -5.56 -5.38 9.39
N PRO A 29 -5.20 -4.96 10.62
CA PRO A 29 -3.94 -5.33 11.23
C PRO A 29 -3.92 -6.84 11.50
N ILE A 30 -2.77 -7.48 11.20
CA ILE A 30 -2.52 -8.90 11.48
C ILE A 30 -1.45 -9.03 12.57
N LEU A 31 -0.34 -8.29 12.41
CA LEU A 31 0.78 -8.16 13.35
C LEU A 31 1.19 -6.67 13.40
N ALA A 32 2.14 -6.32 14.29
CA ALA A 32 2.54 -4.92 14.55
C ALA A 32 2.60 -4.03 13.30
N ASP A 33 3.40 -4.39 12.29
CA ASP A 33 3.57 -3.64 11.03
C ASP A 33 3.04 -4.40 9.80
N VAL A 34 2.19 -5.41 10.00
CA VAL A 34 1.70 -6.27 8.91
C VAL A 34 0.18 -6.23 8.87
N TYR A 35 -0.34 -5.93 7.69
CA TYR A 35 -1.75 -5.70 7.42
C TYR A 35 -2.24 -6.62 6.30
N SER A 36 -3.49 -7.05 6.41
CA SER A 36 -4.26 -7.58 5.28
C SER A 36 -4.97 -6.41 4.62
N VAL A 37 -4.67 -6.15 3.35
CA VAL A 37 -5.33 -5.10 2.59
C VAL A 37 -6.16 -5.73 1.49
N ARG A 38 -7.48 -5.55 1.56
CA ARG A 38 -8.40 -5.97 0.51
C ARG A 38 -8.40 -4.94 -0.62
N SER A 39 -8.27 -5.40 -1.86
CA SER A 39 -8.28 -4.53 -3.04
C SER A 39 -9.60 -3.76 -3.16
N ALA A 40 -9.56 -2.62 -3.85
CA ALA A 40 -10.74 -1.77 -4.03
C ALA A 40 -11.90 -2.49 -4.75
N ASP A 41 -11.58 -3.42 -5.66
CA ASP A 41 -12.55 -4.30 -6.32
C ASP A 41 -13.11 -5.41 -5.42
N GLY A 42 -12.54 -5.62 -4.22
CA GLY A 42 -12.98 -6.61 -3.25
C GLY A 42 -12.54 -8.05 -3.55
N GLU A 43 -11.85 -8.31 -4.65
CA GLU A 43 -11.61 -9.67 -5.14
C GLU A 43 -10.40 -10.35 -4.49
N ARG A 44 -9.44 -9.56 -3.98
CA ARG A 44 -8.17 -10.09 -3.46
C ARG A 44 -7.76 -9.38 -2.18
N SER A 45 -7.05 -10.10 -1.33
CA SER A 45 -6.37 -9.54 -0.16
C SER A 45 -4.87 -9.73 -0.29
N TYR A 46 -4.10 -8.72 0.09
CA TYR A 46 -2.65 -8.74 0.01
C TYR A 46 -2.04 -8.45 1.37
N ILE A 47 -1.08 -9.29 1.77
CA ILE A 47 -0.23 -9.04 2.93
C ILE A 47 0.67 -7.85 2.61
N THR A 48 0.60 -6.82 3.44
CA THR A 48 1.18 -5.52 3.18
C THR A 48 1.78 -4.95 4.46
N SER A 49 2.97 -4.37 4.37
CA SER A 49 3.61 -3.57 5.40
C SER A 49 3.89 -2.15 4.85
N PRO A 50 4.34 -1.20 5.69
CA PRO A 50 4.78 0.11 5.21
C PRO A 50 5.89 0.04 4.17
N GLU A 51 6.66 -1.06 4.14
CA GLU A 51 7.82 -1.23 3.25
C GLU A 51 7.63 -2.29 2.17
N SER A 52 6.62 -3.14 2.25
CA SER A 52 6.41 -4.23 1.29
C SER A 52 4.95 -4.57 1.01
N CYS A 53 4.69 -5.18 -0.15
CA CYS A 53 3.37 -5.68 -0.47
C CYS A 53 3.46 -6.94 -1.33
N GLY A 54 2.62 -7.93 -1.05
CA GLY A 54 2.53 -9.18 -1.84
C GLY A 54 1.84 -9.04 -3.20
N CYS A 55 1.40 -7.85 -3.60
CA CYS A 55 0.72 -7.67 -4.88
C CYS A 55 1.70 -7.67 -6.07
N ALA A 56 1.22 -8.10 -7.24
CA ALA A 56 2.03 -8.17 -8.46
C ALA A 56 2.67 -6.83 -8.84
N ALA A 57 1.98 -5.71 -8.61
CA ALA A 57 2.52 -4.38 -8.90
C ALA A 57 3.75 -4.02 -8.04
N PHE A 58 3.85 -4.56 -6.83
CA PHE A 58 5.03 -4.40 -5.98
C PHE A 58 6.12 -5.40 -6.36
N VAL A 59 5.75 -6.68 -6.47
CA VAL A 59 6.70 -7.78 -6.73
C VAL A 59 7.36 -7.66 -8.11
N LEU A 60 6.58 -7.35 -9.15
CA LEU A 60 7.07 -7.26 -10.53
C LEU A 60 7.51 -5.84 -10.91
N GLY A 61 7.02 -4.82 -10.20
CA GLY A 61 7.29 -3.40 -10.48
C GLY A 61 8.48 -2.83 -9.71
N GLU A 62 9.43 -3.68 -9.28
CA GLU A 62 10.63 -3.28 -8.53
C GLU A 62 10.32 -2.52 -7.22
N GLY A 63 9.26 -2.91 -6.51
CA GLY A 63 9.08 -2.59 -5.09
C GLY A 63 8.60 -1.19 -4.73
N LEU A 64 8.08 -0.36 -5.65
CA LEU A 64 7.87 1.06 -5.29
C LEU A 64 6.47 1.66 -5.48
N ARG A 65 5.45 0.96 -6.00
CA ARG A 65 4.18 1.65 -6.34
C ARG A 65 2.92 0.79 -6.36
N CYS A 66 2.47 0.30 -5.21
CA CYS A 66 1.09 -0.19 -5.09
C CYS A 66 0.30 0.69 -4.12
N TYR A 67 -0.99 0.88 -4.42
CA TYR A 67 -1.87 1.66 -3.55
C TYR A 67 -2.09 0.97 -2.20
N HIS A 68 -1.92 -0.35 -2.10
CA HIS A 68 -1.99 -1.08 -0.82
C HIS A 68 -0.90 -0.64 0.15
N ARG A 69 0.38 -0.62 -0.30
CA ARG A 69 1.51 -0.14 0.52
C ARG A 69 1.34 1.32 0.88
N LEU A 70 0.90 2.15 -0.06
CA LEU A 70 0.60 3.56 0.22
C LEU A 70 -0.47 3.69 1.31
N ALA A 71 -1.55 2.92 1.23
CA ALA A 71 -2.61 2.96 2.24
C ALA A 71 -2.09 2.60 3.63
N VAL A 72 -1.30 1.53 3.75
CA VAL A 72 -0.66 1.14 5.01
C VAL A 72 0.31 2.21 5.52
N ALA A 73 1.14 2.78 4.64
CA ALA A 73 2.08 3.84 5.03
C ALA A 73 1.36 5.08 5.57
N LEU A 74 0.22 5.47 5.00
CA LEU A 74 -0.59 6.59 5.50
C LEU A 74 -1.16 6.31 6.90
N VAL A 75 -1.65 5.09 7.13
CA VAL A 75 -2.20 4.67 8.44
C VAL A 75 -1.11 4.65 9.51
N VAL A 76 0.02 4.00 9.23
CA VAL A 76 1.14 3.89 10.19
C VAL A 76 1.76 5.25 10.50
N SER A 77 1.81 6.16 9.52
CA SER A 77 2.32 7.52 9.72
C SER A 77 1.35 8.44 10.46
N GLY A 78 0.14 7.96 10.82
CA GLY A 78 -0.90 8.77 11.46
C GLY A 78 -1.54 9.82 10.55
N LEU A 79 -1.33 9.72 9.24
CA LEU A 79 -1.93 10.60 8.23
C LEU A 79 -3.36 10.16 7.84
N ALA A 80 -3.75 8.95 8.24
CA ALA A 80 -5.09 8.40 8.11
C ALA A 80 -5.37 7.42 9.25
N SER A 81 -6.65 7.12 9.47
CA SER A 81 -7.10 6.15 10.49
C SER A 81 -8.00 5.10 9.84
N ILE A 82 -7.96 3.88 10.39
CA ILE A 82 -8.78 2.72 9.98
C ILE A 82 -9.73 2.31 11.09
#